data_AF-A0A378WMV0-F1
#
_entry.id   AF-A0A378WMV0-F1
#
_cell.length_a   1.000
_cell.length_b   1.000
_cell.length_c   1.000
_cell.angle_alpha   90.00
_cell.angle_beta   90.00
_cell.angle_gamma   90.00
#
_symmetry.space_group_name_H-M   'P 1'
#
loop_
_entity.id
_entity.type
_entity.pdbx_description
1 polymer ?
#
loop_
_entity_poly.entity_id
_entity_poly.type
_entity_poly.pdbx_seq_one_letter_code
_entity_poly.pdbx_strand_id
1 'polypeptide(L)'
;MNVKVVALRAVPIAGWWFLLAGPAVRDSGRRWLRALWWIDAVLSIGVHAAQIPVAVRAGRGNGRSRVYTAVMTQLFGLTWWRTETIRGTGTFEETR
;
A
#
# COMPACT_ATOMS: atom_id res chain seq x y z
N MET A 1 -5.24 -12.05 -13.19
CA MET A 1 -5.33 -11.08 -12.07
C MET A 1 -6.28 -9.97 -12.52
N ASN A 2 -7.29 -9.59 -11.74
CA ASN A 2 -8.30 -8.61 -12.18
C ASN A 2 -7.64 -7.24 -12.47
N VAL A 3 -7.92 -6.65 -13.65
CA VAL A 3 -7.35 -5.35 -14.09
C VAL A 3 -7.60 -4.25 -13.05
N LYS A 4 -8.76 -4.26 -12.38
CA LYS A 4 -9.10 -3.33 -11.31
C LYS A 4 -8.15 -3.45 -10.11
N VAL A 5 -7.73 -4.67 -9.76
CA VAL A 5 -6.79 -4.92 -8.66
C VAL A 5 -5.40 -4.42 -9.02
N VAL A 6 -4.97 -4.60 -10.28
CA VAL A 6 -3.70 -4.09 -10.80
C VAL A 6 -3.69 -2.57 -10.72
N ALA A 7 -4.75 -1.91 -11.21
CA ALA A 7 -4.87 -0.45 -11.19
C ALA A 7 -4.82 0.11 -9.76
N LEU A 8 -5.52 -0.50 -8.81
CA LEU A 8 -5.51 -0.06 -7.41
C LEU A 8 -4.14 -0.24 -6.74
N ARG A 9 -3.41 -1.32 -7.07
CA ARG A 9 -2.06 -1.56 -6.54
C ARG A 9 -0.98 -0.71 -7.20
N ALA A 10 -1.26 -0.09 -8.35
CA ALA A 10 -0.33 0.83 -9.01
C ALA A 10 -0.22 2.18 -8.28
N VAL A 11 -1.28 2.62 -7.58
CA VAL A 11 -1.30 3.92 -6.89
C VAL A 11 -0.23 4.02 -5.79
N PRO A 12 -0.09 3.07 -4.84
CA PRO A 12 0.98 3.11 -3.84
C PRO A 12 2.39 3.09 -4.46
N ILE A 13 2.55 2.33 -5.55
CA ILE A 13 3.83 2.24 -6.27
C ILE A 13 4.19 3.57 -6.93
N ALA A 14 3.21 4.26 -7.53
CA ALA A 14 3.40 5.60 -8.06
C ALA A 14 3.79 6.60 -6.97
N GLY A 15 3.24 6.48 -5.75
CA GLY A 15 3.67 7.26 -4.58
C GLY A 15 5.14 7.06 -4.26
N TRP A 16 5.61 5.81 -4.16
CA TRP A 16 7.04 5.54 -3.95
C TRP A 16 7.94 6.13 -5.04
N TRP A 17 7.54 6.07 -6.31
CA TRP A 17 8.27 6.73 -7.39
C TRP A 17 8.28 8.25 -7.27
N PHE A 18 7.16 8.85 -6.85
CA PHE A 18 7.07 10.28 -6.61
C PHE A 18 7.97 10.73 -5.44
N LEU A 19 8.09 9.91 -4.40
CA LEU A 19 9.06 10.16 -3.32
C LEU A 19 10.50 10.13 -3.80
N LEU A 20 10.86 9.16 -4.64
CA LEU A 20 12.19 9.08 -5.27
C LEU A 20 12.51 10.30 -6.16
N ALA A 21 11.48 10.91 -6.77
CA ALA A 21 11.62 12.15 -7.53
C ALA A 21 11.79 13.41 -6.65
N GLY A 22 11.90 13.27 -5.33
CA GLY A 22 11.99 14.36 -4.35
C GLY A 22 13.01 15.46 -4.66
N PRO A 23 14.25 15.16 -5.10
CA PRO A 23 15.21 16.19 -5.50
C PRO A 23 14.66 17.11 -6.60
N ALA A 24 14.14 16.54 -7.69
CA ALA A 24 13.55 17.30 -8.78
C ALA A 24 12.32 18.11 -8.35
N VAL A 25 11.50 17.57 -7.44
CA VAL A 25 10.34 18.29 -6.88
C VAL A 25 10.77 19.51 -6.08
N ARG A 26 11.83 19.39 -5.28
CA ARG A 26 12.36 20.50 -4.46
C ARG A 26 12.91 21.61 -5.34
N ASP A 27 13.65 21.25 -6.39
CA ASP A 27 14.32 22.17 -7.32
C ASP A 27 13.33 22.89 -8.26
N SER A 28 12.12 22.36 -8.44
CA SER A 28 11.09 22.96 -9.30
C SER A 28 10.63 24.37 -8.88
N GLY A 29 10.93 24.83 -7.67
CA GLY A 29 10.46 26.10 -7.11
C GLY A 29 8.97 26.13 -6.73
N ARG A 30 8.17 25.15 -7.17
CA ARG A 30 6.71 25.13 -7.07
C ARG A 30 6.26 24.67 -5.68
N ARG A 31 5.68 25.59 -4.89
CA ARG A 31 5.22 25.33 -3.50
C ARG A 31 4.18 24.22 -3.41
N TRP A 32 3.24 24.18 -4.35
CA TRP A 32 2.18 23.16 -4.36
C TRP A 32 2.73 21.76 -4.62
N LEU A 33 3.75 21.61 -5.47
CA LEU A 33 4.34 20.32 -5.77
C LEU A 33 5.09 19.77 -4.56
N ARG A 34 5.78 20.64 -3.81
CA ARG A 34 6.38 20.30 -2.52
C ARG A 34 5.34 19.90 -1.48
N ALA A 35 4.19 20.57 -1.43
CA ALA A 35 3.11 20.22 -0.52
C ALA A 35 2.56 18.82 -0.83
N LEU A 36 2.29 18.53 -2.12
CA LEU A 36 1.87 17.18 -2.55
C LEU A 36 2.91 16.12 -2.21
N TRP A 37 4.20 16.41 -2.41
CA TRP A 37 5.28 15.49 -2.06
C TRP A 37 5.34 15.18 -0.57
N TRP A 38 5.17 16.19 0.30
CA TRP A 38 5.11 15.96 1.74
C TRP A 38 3.87 15.19 2.16
N ILE A 39 2.70 15.48 1.57
CA ILE A 39 1.47 14.71 1.81
C ILE A 39 1.71 13.25 1.44
N ASP A 40 2.24 13.00 0.24
CA ASP A 40 2.52 11.65 -0.23
C ASP A 40 3.56 10.93 0.65
N ALA A 41 4.57 11.64 1.16
CA ALA A 41 5.57 11.08 2.07
C ALA A 41 4.93 10.61 3.39
N VAL A 42 4.05 11.43 3.96
CA VAL A 42 3.30 11.08 5.18
C VAL A 42 2.36 9.89 4.93
N LEU A 43 1.67 9.85 3.78
CA LEU A 43 0.78 8.76 3.44
C LEU A 43 1.53 7.44 3.20
N SER A 44 2.58 7.46 2.37
CA SER A 44 3.32 6.26 1.95
C SER A 44 4.23 5.71 3.04
N ILE A 45 4.80 6.57 3.90
CA ILE A 45 5.66 6.12 5.01
C ILE A 45 4.83 5.97 6.28
N GLY A 46 4.28 7.09 6.77
CA GLY A 46 3.63 7.18 8.07
C GLY A 46 2.33 6.37 8.14
N VAL A 47 1.40 6.63 7.23
CA VAL A 47 0.09 5.96 7.25
C VAL A 47 0.23 4.46 6.96
N HIS A 48 1.08 4.06 6.02
CA HIS A 48 1.37 2.64 5.79
C HIS A 48 2.01 1.96 7.02
N ALA A 49 2.97 2.60 7.69
CA ALA A 49 3.58 2.06 8.91
C ALA A 49 2.54 1.91 10.03
N ALA A 50 1.67 2.90 10.21
CA ALA A 50 0.58 2.88 11.19
C ALA A 50 -0.45 1.76 10.91
N GLN A 51 -0.55 1.27 9.67
CA GLN A 51 -1.44 0.16 9.30
C GLN A 51 -0.87 -1.21 9.64
N ILE A 52 0.46 -1.35 9.83
CA ILE A 52 1.11 -2.64 10.08
C ILE A 52 0.50 -3.40 11.27
N PRO A 53 0.25 -2.79 12.45
CA PRO A 53 -0.33 -3.50 13.58
C PRO A 53 -1.71 -4.09 13.28
N VAL A 54 -2.54 -3.34 12.55
CA VAL A 54 -3.89 -3.77 12.14
C VAL A 54 -3.80 -4.93 11.15
N ALA A 55 -2.95 -4.80 10.12
CA ALA A 55 -2.76 -5.84 9.11
C ALA A 55 -2.21 -7.14 9.71
N VAL A 56 -1.23 -7.03 10.63
CA VAL A 56 -0.67 -8.18 11.34
C VAL A 56 -1.73 -8.87 12.20
N ARG A 57 -2.57 -8.12 12.92
CA ARG A 57 -3.66 -8.70 13.71
C ARG A 57 -4.66 -9.44 12.83
N ALA A 58 -5.04 -8.86 11.69
CA ALA A 58 -5.95 -9.49 10.73
C ALA A 58 -5.35 -10.76 10.07
N GLY A 59 -4.03 -10.81 9.88
CA GLY A 59 -3.34 -11.95 9.27
C GLY A 59 -3.11 -13.16 10.18
N ARG A 60 -3.26 -13.01 11.51
CA ARG A 60 -2.96 -14.07 12.50
C ARG A 60 -3.82 -15.32 12.36
N GLY A 61 -5.06 -15.20 11.89
CA GLY A 61 -5.95 -16.34 11.67
C GLY A 61 -5.64 -17.16 10.41
N ASN A 62 -4.80 -16.62 9.51
CA ASN A 62 -4.59 -17.16 8.17
C ASN A 62 -3.20 -17.78 7.97
N GLY A 63 -2.45 -18.03 9.05
CA GLY A 63 -1.10 -18.63 9.00
C GLY A 63 -0.02 -17.77 8.31
N ARG A 64 -0.30 -16.49 8.00
CA ARG A 64 0.64 -15.62 7.27
C ARG A 64 1.78 -15.14 8.15
N SER A 65 2.98 -15.09 7.54
CA SER A 65 4.16 -14.50 8.18
C SER A 65 3.92 -13.03 8.54
N ARG A 66 4.26 -12.68 9.79
CA ARG A 66 4.16 -11.31 10.31
C ARG A 66 5.05 -10.35 9.52
N VAL A 67 6.26 -10.78 9.18
CA VAL A 67 7.23 -9.99 8.42
C VAL A 67 6.71 -9.72 7.02
N TYR A 68 6.25 -10.76 6.34
CA TYR A 68 5.67 -10.62 5.00
C TYR A 68 4.48 -9.65 5.01
N THR A 69 3.58 -9.78 5.99
CA THR A 69 2.43 -8.88 6.14
C THR A 69 2.86 -7.43 6.34
N ALA A 70 3.86 -7.18 7.20
CA ALA A 70 4.38 -5.83 7.44
C ALA A 70 5.00 -5.23 6.16
N VAL A 71 5.84 -5.98 5.45
CA VAL A 71 6.48 -5.51 4.21
C VAL A 71 5.44 -5.19 3.13
N MET A 72 4.48 -6.08 2.92
CA MET A 72 3.44 -5.85 1.91
C MET A 72 2.52 -4.67 2.28
N THR A 73 2.19 -4.51 3.57
CA THR A 73 1.46 -3.32 4.04
C THR A 73 2.30 -2.06 3.87
N GLN A 74 3.61 -2.11 4.06
CA GLN A 74 4.45 -0.93 3.83
C GLN A 74 4.50 -0.54 2.35
N LEU A 75 4.57 -1.51 1.44
CA LEU A 75 4.65 -1.23 0.01
C LEU A 75 3.32 -0.77 -0.60
N PHE A 76 2.22 -1.41 -0.19
CA PHE A 76 0.92 -1.26 -0.85
C PHE A 76 -0.20 -0.71 0.05
N GLY A 77 0.07 -0.50 1.33
CA GLY A 77 -0.93 -0.02 2.30
C GLY A 77 -2.16 -0.92 2.41
N LEU A 78 -3.33 -0.28 2.51
CA LEU A 78 -4.62 -0.98 2.58
C LEU A 78 -4.95 -1.80 1.33
N THR A 79 -4.39 -1.43 0.17
CA THR A 79 -4.72 -2.10 -1.09
C THR A 79 -4.25 -3.55 -1.10
N TRP A 80 -3.19 -3.88 -0.36
CA TRP A 80 -2.70 -5.24 -0.20
C TRP A 80 -3.71 -6.12 0.53
N TRP A 81 -3.98 -5.85 1.81
CA TRP A 81 -4.75 -6.80 2.62
C TRP A 81 -6.24 -6.84 2.24
N ARG A 82 -6.84 -5.74 1.74
CA ARG A 82 -8.21 -5.80 1.19
C ARG A 82 -8.32 -6.71 -0.03
N THR A 83 -7.38 -6.64 -0.95
CA THR A 83 -7.43 -7.46 -2.17
C THR A 83 -7.06 -8.92 -1.90
N GLU A 84 -6.27 -9.17 -0.87
CA GLU A 84 -5.98 -10.51 -0.37
C GLU A 84 -7.20 -11.16 0.29
N THR A 85 -7.97 -10.41 1.10
CA THR A 85 -9.26 -10.89 1.66
C THR A 85 -10.24 -11.30 0.56
N ILE A 86 -10.35 -10.51 -0.52
CA ILE A 86 -11.22 -10.82 -1.67
C ILE A 86 -10.82 -12.12 -2.37
N ARG A 87 -9.52 -12.39 -2.49
CA ARG A 87 -9.03 -13.67 -3.05
C ARG A 87 -9.40 -14.85 -2.16
N GLY A 88 -9.26 -14.70 -0.84
CA GLY A 88 -9.59 -15.74 0.13
C GLY A 88 -11.08 -16.13 0.09
N THR A 89 -11.99 -15.15 0.15
CA THR A 89 -13.44 -15.44 0.08
C THR A 89 -13.88 -16.04 -1.25
N GLY A 90 -13.31 -15.58 -2.37
CA GLY A 90 -13.62 -16.16 -3.69
C GLY A 90 -13.25 -17.65 -3.80
N THR A 91 -12.10 -18.05 -3.24
CA THR A 91 -11.70 -19.47 -3.23
C THR A 91 -12.57 -20.33 -2.32
N PHE A 92 -13.17 -19.79 -1.25
CA PHE A 92 -14.05 -20.57 -0.37
C PHE A 92 -15.45 -20.79 -0.97
N GLU A 93 -15.97 -19.83 -1.75
CA GLU A 93 -17.27 -19.98 -2.43
C GLU A 93 -17.20 -20.86 -3.69
N GLU A 94 -16.08 -20.87 -4.42
CA GLU A 94 -15.92 -21.66 -5.65
C GLU A 94 -15.75 -23.17 -5.38
N THR A 95 -15.33 -23.57 -4.17
CA THR A 95 -15.16 -24.98 -3.76
C THR A 95 -16.39 -25.60 -3.06
N ARG A 96 -17.58 -25.01 -3.17
CA ARG A 96 -18.81 -25.53 -2.53
C ARG A 96 -19.87 -25.92 -3.53
#